data_AF-A0A929YRC8-F1
#
_entry.id   AF-A0A929YRC8-F1
#
_cell.length_a   1.000
_cell.length_b   1.000
_cell.length_c   1.000
_cell.angle_alpha   90.00
_cell.angle_beta   90.00
_cell.angle_gamma   90.00
#
_symmetry.space_group_name_H-M   'P 1'
#
loop_
_entity.id
_entity.type
_entity.pdbx_description
1 polymer ?
#
loop_
_entity_poly.entity_id
_entity_poly.type
_entity_poly.pdbx_seq_one_letter_code
_entity_poly.pdbx_strand_id
1 'polypeptide(L)'
;EGDSSKEKINSLRRKNYAEKTIGAVSGARNPNGKAAEEHAIRYYEEIRKRASDVNKIAAATGYEKEEIQAVKNYIFMDKHDLRGEEKELFDPDYMMAESWRRLQEGKAEPHDLTLIKHELLEKSLVEKGYTQKEAHKIASKMYNYGKEAEEYYDRIKKYKKE
;
A
#
# COMPACT_ATOMS: atom_id res chain seq x y z
N GLU A 1 -25.00 -10.18 29.13
CA GLU A 1 -23.95 -9.23 29.54
C GLU A 1 -22.61 -9.54 28.83
N GLY A 2 -22.54 -9.46 27.50
CA GLY A 2 -21.40 -9.98 26.72
C GLY A 2 -20.63 -8.97 25.87
N ASP A 3 -21.04 -7.71 25.85
CA ASP A 3 -20.58 -6.73 24.84
C ASP A 3 -19.58 -5.70 25.40
N SER A 4 -19.81 -5.25 26.65
CA SER A 4 -18.99 -4.20 27.29
C SER A 4 -17.52 -4.59 27.47
N SER A 5 -17.21 -5.88 27.70
CA SER A 5 -15.84 -6.35 27.93
C SER A 5 -14.99 -6.37 26.64
N LYS A 6 -15.59 -6.65 25.48
CA LYS A 6 -14.87 -6.69 24.20
C LYS A 6 -14.56 -5.28 23.69
N GLU A 7 -15.49 -4.34 23.85
CA GLU A 7 -15.24 -2.93 23.54
C GLU A 7 -14.18 -2.32 24.46
N LYS A 8 -14.17 -2.67 25.76
CA LYS A 8 -13.13 -2.19 26.69
C LYS A 8 -11.75 -2.73 26.33
N ILE A 9 -11.64 -4.01 25.95
CA ILE A 9 -10.38 -4.62 25.50
C ILE A 9 -9.89 -4.00 24.19
N ASN A 10 -10.79 -3.73 23.23
CA ASN A 10 -10.44 -3.06 21.99
C ASN A 10 -10.06 -1.59 22.20
N SER A 11 -10.72 -0.89 23.12
CA SER A 11 -10.40 0.49 23.51
C SER A 11 -9.03 0.58 24.20
N LEU A 12 -8.73 -0.36 25.09
CA LEU A 12 -7.43 -0.46 25.77
C LEU A 12 -6.31 -0.86 24.79
N ARG A 13 -6.58 -1.76 23.83
CA ARG A 13 -5.64 -2.06 22.74
C ARG A 13 -5.40 -0.84 21.85
N ARG A 14 -6.44 -0.08 21.50
CA ARG A 14 -6.33 1.15 20.69
C ARG A 14 -5.53 2.24 21.42
N LYS A 15 -5.77 2.46 22.71
CA LYS A 15 -4.99 3.42 23.53
C LYS A 15 -3.51 3.02 23.65
N ASN A 16 -3.22 1.75 23.94
CA ASN A 16 -1.83 1.25 24.00
C ASN A 16 -1.12 1.29 22.63
N TYR A 17 -1.85 1.21 21.51
CA TYR A 17 -1.28 1.32 20.15
C TYR A 17 -1.00 2.77 19.75
N ALA A 18 -1.87 3.70 20.15
CA ALA A 18 -1.69 5.13 19.92
C ALA A 18 -0.48 5.69 20.70
N GLU A 19 -0.23 5.20 21.91
CA GLU A 19 0.93 5.61 22.72
C GLU A 19 2.25 5.01 22.23
N LYS A 20 2.22 3.87 21.52
CA LYS A 20 3.44 3.20 21.00
C LYS A 20 3.84 3.62 19.57
N THR A 21 3.04 4.45 18.90
CA THR A 21 3.25 4.83 17.48
C THR A 21 3.78 6.25 17.24
N ILE A 22 4.09 7.01 18.29
CA ILE A 22 4.62 8.39 18.15
C ILE A 22 6.16 8.43 17.99
N GLY A 23 6.85 7.29 18.05
CA GLY A 23 8.31 7.25 18.27
C GLY A 23 9.20 6.60 17.23
N ALA A 24 8.84 6.49 15.95
CA ALA A 24 9.82 6.10 14.91
C ALA A 24 9.39 6.53 13.50
N VAL A 25 10.16 7.44 12.92
CA VAL A 25 10.09 7.93 11.53
C VAL A 25 9.84 6.78 10.55
N SER A 26 8.80 6.92 9.74
CA SER A 26 8.16 5.89 8.91
C SER A 26 8.93 5.51 7.63
N GLY A 27 10.25 5.38 7.75
CA GLY A 27 11.15 4.78 6.77
C GLY A 27 12.29 3.99 7.44
N ALA A 28 12.20 3.71 8.74
CA ALA A 28 13.25 3.02 9.51
C ALA A 28 13.12 1.50 9.59
N ARG A 29 11.99 0.94 9.13
CA ARG A 29 11.81 -0.52 9.17
C ARG A 29 12.53 -1.13 7.98
N ASN A 30 13.26 -2.22 8.25
CA ASN A 30 13.73 -3.11 7.20
C ASN A 30 12.49 -3.60 6.43
N PRO A 31 12.36 -3.28 5.12
CA PRO A 31 11.17 -3.65 4.35
C PRO A 31 10.97 -5.16 4.23
N ASN A 32 11.99 -5.97 4.54
CA ASN A 32 12.02 -7.41 4.30
C ASN A 32 11.96 -8.25 5.60
N GLY A 33 11.59 -7.65 6.73
CA GLY A 33 11.52 -8.33 8.03
C GLY A 33 10.09 -8.67 8.47
N LYS A 34 9.94 -9.60 9.43
CA LYS A 34 8.63 -9.98 10.02
C LYS A 34 7.81 -8.77 10.48
N ALA A 35 8.44 -7.77 11.07
CA ALA A 35 7.75 -6.55 11.50
C ALA A 35 7.20 -5.70 10.33
N ALA A 36 7.82 -5.77 9.16
CA ALA A 36 7.35 -5.09 7.94
C ALA A 36 6.19 -5.86 7.31
N GLU A 37 6.28 -7.18 7.25
CA GLU A 37 5.18 -8.06 6.82
C GLU A 37 3.93 -7.86 7.70
N GLU A 38 4.07 -7.95 9.03
CA GLU A 38 2.95 -7.71 9.96
C GLU A 38 2.37 -6.30 9.82
N HIS A 39 3.21 -5.31 9.49
CA HIS A 39 2.76 -3.94 9.24
C HIS A 39 1.98 -3.85 7.93
N ALA A 40 2.47 -4.47 6.85
CA ALA A 40 1.79 -4.50 5.57
C ALA A 40 0.41 -5.16 5.69
N ILE A 41 0.33 -6.34 6.33
CA ILE A 41 -0.93 -7.06 6.55
C ILE A 41 -1.94 -6.16 7.27
N ARG A 42 -1.55 -5.59 8.42
CA ARG A 42 -2.44 -4.70 9.19
C ARG A 42 -2.87 -3.48 8.38
N TYR A 43 -1.94 -2.85 7.66
CA TYR A 43 -2.24 -1.63 6.93
C TYR A 43 -3.14 -1.89 5.72
N TYR A 44 -2.97 -3.00 5.00
CA TYR A 44 -3.88 -3.42 3.94
C TYR A 44 -5.31 -3.63 4.46
N GLU A 45 -5.47 -4.28 5.61
CA GLU A 45 -6.78 -4.43 6.25
C GLU A 45 -7.42 -3.09 6.64
N GLU A 46 -6.63 -2.10 7.06
CA GLU A 46 -7.12 -0.77 7.35
C GLU A 46 -7.54 -0.01 6.08
N ILE A 47 -6.75 -0.09 5.01
CA ILE A 47 -7.04 0.56 3.72
C ILE A 47 -8.37 0.05 3.16
N ARG A 48 -8.59 -1.27 3.21
CA ARG A 48 -9.84 -1.92 2.75
C ARG A 48 -11.10 -1.38 3.46
N LYS A 49 -10.95 -0.87 4.69
CA LYS A 49 -12.06 -0.33 5.51
C LYS A 49 -12.17 1.20 5.44
N ARG A 50 -11.17 1.87 4.86
CA ARG A 50 -11.07 3.33 4.80
C ARG A 50 -11.79 3.85 3.56
N ALA A 51 -12.52 4.97 3.67
CA ALA A 51 -13.14 5.64 2.51
C ALA A 51 -12.55 7.04 2.25
N SER A 52 -11.87 7.62 3.24
CA SER A 52 -11.36 8.99 3.18
C SER A 52 -10.03 9.14 2.46
N ASP A 53 -9.31 8.04 2.22
CA ASP A 53 -8.02 8.02 1.55
C ASP A 53 -8.11 8.47 0.09
N VAL A 54 -9.09 7.99 -0.66
CA VAL A 54 -9.27 8.35 -2.08
C VAL A 54 -9.38 9.87 -2.27
N ASN A 55 -10.24 10.52 -1.47
CA ASN A 55 -10.41 11.97 -1.53
C ASN A 55 -9.12 12.73 -1.16
N LYS A 56 -8.39 12.25 -0.16
CA LYS A 56 -7.13 12.88 0.29
C LYS A 56 -6.03 12.73 -0.75
N ILE A 57 -5.88 11.55 -1.31
CA ILE A 57 -4.88 11.26 -2.33
C ILE A 57 -5.16 12.08 -3.59
N ALA A 58 -6.40 12.08 -4.09
CA ALA A 58 -6.78 12.88 -5.25
C ALA A 58 -6.45 14.37 -5.06
N ALA A 59 -6.80 14.93 -3.88
CA ALA A 59 -6.48 16.32 -3.57
C ALA A 59 -4.97 16.60 -3.47
N ALA A 60 -4.18 15.63 -2.98
CA ALA A 60 -2.74 15.80 -2.81
C ALA A 60 -1.94 15.60 -4.11
N THR A 61 -2.44 14.78 -5.04
CA THR A 61 -1.69 14.38 -6.24
C THR A 61 -2.20 15.03 -7.52
N GLY A 62 -3.43 15.53 -7.51
CA GLY A 62 -4.11 16.07 -8.70
C GLY A 62 -4.69 15.02 -9.65
N TYR A 63 -4.65 13.73 -9.29
CA TYR A 63 -5.36 12.68 -10.04
C TYR A 63 -6.86 12.73 -9.75
N GLU A 64 -7.65 12.25 -10.70
CA GLU A 64 -9.10 12.13 -10.53
C GLU A 64 -9.42 11.08 -9.46
N LYS A 65 -10.53 11.28 -8.74
CA LYS A 65 -10.93 10.37 -7.65
C LYS A 65 -11.21 8.97 -8.18
N GLU A 66 -11.73 8.88 -9.39
CA GLU A 66 -12.04 7.65 -10.10
C GLU A 66 -10.74 6.86 -10.39
N GLU A 67 -9.66 7.54 -10.79
CA GLU A 67 -8.36 6.90 -11.02
C GLU A 67 -7.76 6.37 -9.71
N ILE A 68 -7.80 7.18 -8.65
CA ILE A 68 -7.31 6.75 -7.33
C ILE A 68 -8.15 5.60 -6.77
N GLN A 69 -9.47 5.64 -6.97
CA GLN A 69 -10.36 4.55 -6.57
C GLN A 69 -10.07 3.28 -7.38
N ALA A 70 -9.77 3.40 -8.67
CA ALA A 70 -9.41 2.26 -9.51
C ALA A 70 -8.10 1.61 -9.03
N VAL A 71 -7.07 2.40 -8.72
CA VAL A 71 -5.82 1.89 -8.13
C VAL A 71 -6.08 1.23 -6.79
N LYS A 72 -6.89 1.86 -5.92
CA LYS A 72 -7.24 1.28 -4.62
C LYS A 72 -7.91 -0.09 -4.76
N ASN A 73 -8.90 -0.19 -5.64
CA ASN A 73 -9.59 -1.44 -5.89
C ASN A 73 -8.61 -2.50 -6.39
N TYR A 74 -7.80 -2.13 -7.37
CA TYR A 74 -6.85 -3.04 -8.00
C TYR A 74 -5.85 -3.63 -7.01
N ILE A 75 -5.19 -2.79 -6.20
CA ILE A 75 -4.18 -3.26 -5.23
C ILE A 75 -4.85 -4.03 -4.07
N PHE A 76 -5.94 -3.50 -3.52
CA PHE A 76 -6.40 -3.90 -2.17
C PHE A 76 -7.69 -4.72 -2.14
N MET A 77 -8.56 -4.64 -3.16
CA MET A 77 -9.93 -5.16 -3.08
C MET A 77 -10.25 -6.19 -4.15
N ASP A 78 -9.67 -6.08 -5.33
CA ASP A 78 -9.93 -6.94 -6.47
C ASP A 78 -9.17 -8.27 -6.35
N LYS A 79 -9.82 -9.35 -6.76
CA LYS A 79 -9.19 -10.68 -6.86
C LYS A 79 -8.63 -10.89 -8.26
N HIS A 80 -7.41 -11.40 -8.34
CA HIS A 80 -6.62 -11.54 -9.56
C HIS A 80 -6.34 -13.00 -9.88
N ASP A 81 -6.15 -13.30 -11.17
CA ASP A 81 -5.67 -14.61 -11.59
C ASP A 81 -4.15 -14.67 -11.42
N LEU A 82 -3.73 -15.26 -10.30
CA LEU A 82 -2.33 -15.42 -9.91
C LEU A 82 -1.77 -16.80 -10.26
N ARG A 83 -2.41 -17.51 -11.21
CA ARG A 83 -2.09 -18.91 -11.62
C ARG A 83 -2.42 -19.97 -10.57
N GLY A 84 -3.24 -19.62 -9.58
CA GLY A 84 -3.87 -20.57 -8.66
C GLY A 84 -5.15 -21.18 -9.23
N GLU A 85 -5.80 -22.02 -8.44
CA GLU A 85 -7.10 -22.61 -8.81
C GLU A 85 -8.23 -21.57 -8.78
N GLU A 86 -8.12 -20.57 -7.92
CA GLU A 86 -9.07 -19.47 -7.78
C GLU A 86 -8.38 -18.11 -7.90
N LYS A 87 -9.19 -17.06 -8.10
CA LYS A 87 -8.70 -15.69 -8.04
C LYS A 87 -8.50 -15.25 -6.59
N GLU A 88 -7.38 -14.60 -6.32
CA GLU A 88 -6.94 -14.23 -4.97
C GLU A 88 -6.56 -12.75 -4.89
N LEU A 89 -6.56 -12.19 -3.67
CA LEU A 89 -6.03 -10.85 -3.44
C LEU A 89 -4.51 -10.88 -3.54
N PHE A 90 -3.88 -9.75 -3.87
CA PHE A 90 -2.43 -9.64 -3.76
C PHE A 90 -1.95 -9.80 -2.32
N ASP A 91 -0.74 -10.36 -2.18
CA ASP A 91 -0.03 -10.40 -0.91
C ASP A 91 0.31 -8.98 -0.43
N PRO A 92 0.17 -8.68 0.88
CA PRO A 92 0.54 -7.39 1.42
C PRO A 92 2.03 -7.09 1.26
N ASP A 93 2.34 -5.97 0.61
CA ASP A 93 3.71 -5.47 0.44
C ASP A 93 3.96 -4.24 1.32
N TYR A 94 5.09 -4.23 2.04
CA TYR A 94 5.43 -3.13 2.94
C TYR A 94 5.67 -1.83 2.19
N MET A 95 6.39 -1.85 1.07
CA MET A 95 6.71 -0.62 0.34
C MET A 95 5.42 0.00 -0.23
N MET A 96 4.53 -0.81 -0.81
CA MET A 96 3.22 -0.38 -1.30
C MET A 96 2.34 0.19 -0.19
N ALA A 97 2.28 -0.47 0.97
CA ALA A 97 1.56 0.03 2.15
C ALA A 97 2.06 1.44 2.53
N GLU A 98 3.37 1.63 2.58
CA GLU A 98 3.97 2.91 2.96
C GLU A 98 3.79 3.98 1.86
N SER A 99 3.80 3.59 0.59
CA SER A 99 3.51 4.46 -0.55
C SER A 99 2.07 4.97 -0.48
N TRP A 100 1.10 4.09 -0.24
CA TRP A 100 -0.29 4.49 -0.05
C TRP A 100 -0.46 5.44 1.14
N ARG A 101 0.25 5.20 2.25
CA ARG A 101 0.25 6.11 3.39
C ARG A 101 0.79 7.49 3.02
N ARG A 102 1.96 7.56 2.36
CA ARG A 102 2.58 8.83 1.97
C ARG A 102 1.69 9.64 1.02
N LEU A 103 1.07 8.97 0.05
CA LEU A 103 0.04 9.57 -0.82
C LEU A 103 -1.10 10.17 -0.01
N GLN A 104 -1.65 9.41 0.95
CA GLN A 104 -2.76 9.86 1.79
C GLN A 104 -2.37 11.04 2.71
N GLU A 105 -1.13 11.07 3.19
CA GLU A 105 -0.61 12.14 4.05
C GLU A 105 -0.24 13.42 3.27
N GLY A 106 -0.30 13.40 1.94
CA GLY A 106 0.17 14.51 1.11
C GLY A 106 1.69 14.69 1.14
N LYS A 107 2.42 13.60 1.42
CA LYS A 107 3.90 13.56 1.47
C LYS A 107 4.42 12.58 0.41
N ALA A 108 3.81 12.60 -0.76
CA ALA A 108 4.14 11.70 -1.84
C ALA A 108 5.59 11.89 -2.27
N GLU A 109 6.31 10.78 -2.40
CA GLU A 109 7.61 10.71 -3.04
C GLU A 109 7.44 10.34 -4.52
N PRO A 110 8.46 10.57 -5.38
CA PRO A 110 8.35 10.28 -6.81
C PRO A 110 7.86 8.86 -7.13
N HIS A 111 8.38 7.86 -6.42
CA HIS A 111 8.00 6.46 -6.62
C HIS A 111 6.55 6.17 -6.22
N ASP A 112 5.98 6.95 -5.29
CA ASP A 112 4.57 6.82 -4.92
C ASP A 112 3.64 7.26 -6.07
N LEU A 113 4.06 8.26 -6.87
CA LEU A 113 3.35 8.65 -8.08
C LEU A 113 3.58 7.64 -9.22
N THR A 114 4.77 7.03 -9.29
CA THR A 114 5.05 5.92 -10.20
C THR A 114 4.17 4.72 -9.91
N LEU A 115 3.88 4.42 -8.63
CA LEU A 115 2.92 3.39 -8.24
C LEU A 115 1.55 3.62 -8.91
N ILE A 116 0.99 4.82 -8.81
CA ILE A 116 -0.32 5.14 -9.41
C ILE A 116 -0.32 4.84 -10.92
N LYS A 117 0.71 5.30 -11.64
CA LYS A 117 0.84 5.07 -13.09
C LYS A 117 1.03 3.60 -13.44
N HIS A 118 1.82 2.89 -12.63
CA HIS A 118 2.08 1.46 -12.77
C HIS A 118 0.77 0.67 -12.70
N GLU A 119 0.02 0.85 -11.62
CA GLU A 119 -1.22 0.10 -11.38
C GLU A 119 -2.32 0.44 -12.39
N LEU A 120 -2.45 1.71 -12.79
CA LEU A 120 -3.40 2.10 -13.84
C LEU A 120 -3.07 1.42 -15.17
N LEU A 121 -1.79 1.38 -15.54
CA LEU A 121 -1.38 0.68 -16.77
C LEU A 121 -1.62 -0.82 -16.65
N GLU A 122 -1.15 -1.44 -15.57
CA GLU A 122 -1.25 -2.88 -15.34
C GLU A 122 -2.71 -3.34 -15.40
N LYS A 123 -3.59 -2.64 -14.67
CA LYS A 123 -5.04 -2.86 -14.71
C LYS A 123 -5.59 -2.76 -16.14
N SER A 124 -5.24 -1.70 -16.87
CA SER A 124 -5.72 -1.51 -18.24
C SER A 124 -5.28 -2.61 -19.22
N LEU A 125 -4.12 -3.24 -18.98
CA LEU A 125 -3.61 -4.34 -19.78
C LEU A 125 -4.34 -5.65 -19.43
N VAL A 126 -4.57 -5.91 -18.15
CA VAL A 126 -5.37 -7.07 -17.72
C VAL A 126 -6.79 -7.00 -18.30
N GLU A 127 -7.40 -5.81 -18.32
CA GLU A 127 -8.72 -5.60 -18.95
C GLU A 127 -8.73 -5.84 -20.47
N LYS A 128 -7.57 -5.69 -21.12
CA LYS A 128 -7.39 -6.02 -22.54
C LYS A 128 -7.09 -7.50 -22.80
N GLY A 129 -7.09 -8.33 -21.75
CA GLY A 129 -6.90 -9.77 -21.85
C GLY A 129 -5.45 -10.25 -21.70
N TYR A 130 -4.53 -9.38 -21.30
CA TYR A 130 -3.18 -9.81 -20.93
C TYR A 130 -3.21 -10.57 -19.61
N THR A 131 -2.32 -11.55 -19.45
CA THR A 131 -2.15 -12.20 -18.14
C THR A 131 -1.58 -11.20 -17.13
N GLN A 132 -1.86 -11.41 -15.84
CA GLN A 132 -1.31 -10.59 -14.75
C GLN A 132 0.22 -10.40 -14.89
N LYS A 133 0.93 -11.49 -15.18
CA LYS A 133 2.39 -11.48 -15.34
C LYS A 133 2.87 -10.62 -16.52
N GLU A 134 2.16 -10.68 -17.65
CA GLU A 134 2.50 -9.89 -18.84
C GLU A 134 2.22 -8.41 -18.63
N ALA A 135 1.05 -8.11 -18.06
CA ALA A 135 0.67 -6.76 -17.68
C ALA A 135 1.70 -6.14 -16.73
N HIS A 136 2.07 -6.86 -15.66
CA HIS A 136 3.07 -6.44 -14.70
C HIS A 136 4.44 -6.19 -15.33
N LYS A 137 4.87 -7.05 -16.25
CA LYS A 137 6.15 -6.88 -16.96
C LYS A 137 6.14 -5.61 -17.82
N ILE A 138 5.03 -5.31 -18.49
CA ILE A 138 4.90 -4.11 -19.33
C ILE A 138 4.83 -2.85 -18.44
N ALA A 139 4.02 -2.88 -17.39
CA ALA A 139 3.92 -1.80 -16.40
C ALA A 139 5.28 -1.50 -15.76
N SER A 140 6.00 -2.52 -15.29
CA SER A 140 7.35 -2.39 -14.74
C SER A 140 8.36 -1.81 -15.72
N LYS A 141 8.20 -2.05 -17.03
CA LYS A 141 9.09 -1.49 -18.05
C LYS A 141 8.86 0.01 -18.24
N MET A 142 7.63 0.49 -18.14
CA MET A 142 7.29 1.91 -18.33
C MET A 142 7.39 2.72 -17.03
N TYR A 143 6.95 2.13 -15.92
CA TYR A 143 6.83 2.74 -14.60
C TYR A 143 7.43 1.77 -13.59
N ASN A 144 8.74 1.81 -13.38
CA ASN A 144 9.44 0.80 -12.59
C ASN A 144 9.35 1.10 -11.08
N TYR A 145 8.13 1.00 -10.54
CA TYR A 145 7.83 1.25 -9.14
C TYR A 145 8.74 0.43 -8.20
N GLY A 146 8.90 -0.87 -8.46
CA GLY A 146 9.70 -1.76 -7.62
C GLY A 146 11.14 -1.25 -7.45
N LYS A 147 11.79 -0.90 -8.57
CA LYS A 147 13.15 -0.34 -8.55
C LYS A 147 13.20 1.00 -7.80
N GLU A 148 12.29 1.92 -8.09
CA GLU A 148 12.31 3.25 -7.48
C GLU A 148 12.03 3.19 -5.97
N ALA A 149 11.15 2.28 -5.54
CA ALA A 149 10.88 2.03 -4.12
C ALA A 149 12.10 1.41 -3.42
N GLU A 150 12.75 0.41 -4.02
CA GLU A 150 13.99 -0.18 -3.48
C GLU A 150 15.08 0.88 -3.28
N GLU A 151 15.32 1.72 -4.30
CA GLU A 151 16.30 2.81 -4.25
C GLU A 151 15.98 3.82 -3.13
N TYR A 152 14.70 4.14 -2.93
CA TYR A 152 14.25 4.99 -1.82
C TYR A 152 14.59 4.38 -0.45
N TYR A 153 14.29 3.10 -0.24
CA TYR A 153 14.56 2.44 1.05
C TYR A 153 16.04 2.20 1.30
N ASP A 154 16.82 1.91 0.26
CA ASP A 154 18.27 1.73 0.40
C ASP A 154 18.98 3.05 0.73
N ARG A 155 18.52 4.17 0.15
CA ARG A 155 18.97 5.50 0.54
C ARG A 155 18.72 5.76 2.02
N ILE A 156 17.53 5.46 2.53
CA ILE A 156 17.19 5.71 3.94
C ILE A 156 17.94 4.79 4.90
N LYS A 157 18.19 3.53 4.52
CA LYS A 157 19.02 2.61 5.32
C LYS A 157 20.46 3.14 5.46
N LYS A 158 21.03 3.68 4.38
CA LYS A 158 22.40 4.22 4.36
C LYS A 158 22.54 5.38 5.36
N TYR A 159 21.63 6.34 5.34
CA TYR A 159 21.63 7.49 6.26
C TYR A 159 21.36 7.14 7.74
N LYS A 160 21.06 5.88 8.07
CA LYS A 160 20.84 5.41 9.45
C LYS A 160 22.00 4.59 10.02
N LYS A 161 22.99 4.28 9.18
CA LYS A 161 24.23 3.59 9.61
C LYS A 161 25.37 4.56 9.93
N GLU A 162 25.16 5.86 9.72
CA GLU A 162 26.04 6.97 10.13
C GLU A 162 25.47 7.61 11.40
#